data_AF-A0A1Q4UTQ4-F1
#
_entry.id   AF-A0A1Q4UTQ4-F1
#
_cell.length_a   1.000
_cell.length_b   1.000
_cell.length_c   1.000
_cell.angle_alpha   90.00
_cell.angle_beta   90.00
_cell.angle_gamma   90.00
#
_symmetry.space_group_name_H-M   'P 1'
#
loop_
_entity.id
_entity.type
_entity.pdbx_description
1 polymer ?
#
loop_
_entity_poly.entity_id
_entity_poly.type
_entity_poly.pdbx_seq_one_letter_code
_entity_poly.pdbx_strand_id
1 'polypeptide(L)'
;MMRLNNPMDQTPDVPANGAPKNFSSDGADTLKAQAKRLRAALANRDVRVSHAGSLELMAQSYGFRDWNTALAMTRRNATSMDVADLGIGKRFAGSYLGHAVTGKILGLTGTPVAGVYRVEVHLDHPVDVVASKHFTGYRQRIAARINKECEPVLASGQRGPGLSVDLLL
;
A
#
# COMPACT_ATOMS: atom_id res chain seq x y z
N MET A 1 -7.21 3.68 64.13
CA MET A 1 -6.36 2.48 64.02
C MET A 1 -7.16 1.39 63.30
N MET A 2 -6.56 0.82 62.24
CA MET A 2 -7.14 -0.05 61.20
C MET A 2 -8.05 -1.19 61.66
N ARG A 3 -9.15 -1.41 60.92
CA ARG A 3 -9.80 -2.73 60.82
C ARG A 3 -9.18 -3.52 59.67
N LEU A 4 -8.69 -4.70 60.03
CA LEU A 4 -8.29 -5.82 59.17
C LEU A 4 -9.43 -6.21 58.23
N ASN A 5 -9.12 -6.51 56.97
CA ASN A 5 -9.68 -7.64 56.22
C ASN A 5 -8.78 -7.98 55.01
N ASN A 6 -8.43 -9.26 54.92
CA ASN A 6 -7.73 -10.00 53.85
C ASN A 6 -8.42 -11.39 53.81
N PRO A 7 -8.29 -12.29 52.81
CA PRO A 7 -7.92 -12.23 51.38
C PRO A 7 -8.93 -12.94 50.43
N MET A 8 -8.64 -12.91 49.11
CA MET A 8 -9.00 -13.89 48.03
C MET A 8 -10.48 -14.07 47.61
N ASP A 9 -10.83 -13.66 46.38
CA ASP A 9 -10.97 -14.57 45.21
C ASP A 9 -11.30 -13.80 43.90
N GLN A 10 -10.85 -14.34 42.75
CA GLN A 10 -11.28 -14.07 41.34
C GLN A 10 -11.03 -12.67 40.75
N THR A 11 -10.33 -12.41 39.63
CA THR A 11 -9.92 -13.13 38.39
C THR A 11 -8.79 -12.31 37.74
N PRO A 12 -7.88 -12.86 36.91
CA PRO A 12 -7.00 -12.02 36.10
C PRO A 12 -7.80 -11.37 34.97
N ASP A 13 -8.01 -10.06 35.09
CA ASP A 13 -8.59 -9.19 34.07
C ASP A 13 -7.72 -9.25 32.80
N VAL A 14 -8.32 -9.70 31.71
CA VAL A 14 -7.72 -9.75 30.38
C VAL A 14 -7.89 -8.36 29.77
N PRO A 15 -6.84 -7.55 29.55
CA PRO A 15 -7.05 -6.28 28.88
C PRO A 15 -7.39 -6.53 27.42
N ALA A 16 -8.58 -6.05 27.06
CA ALA A 16 -9.22 -6.09 25.77
C ALA A 16 -8.30 -5.57 24.65
N ASN A 17 -8.18 -6.38 23.61
CA ASN A 17 -7.45 -6.07 22.38
C ASN A 17 -8.35 -5.18 21.50
N GLY A 18 -8.02 -3.90 21.37
CA GLY A 18 -8.87 -2.95 20.62
C GLY A 18 -8.22 -1.60 20.36
N ALA A 19 -7.01 -1.59 19.80
CA ALA A 19 -6.44 -0.39 19.18
C ALA A 19 -6.40 -0.58 17.65
N PRO A 20 -6.80 0.43 16.85
CA PRO A 20 -6.71 0.37 15.39
C PRO A 20 -5.23 0.23 15.00
N LYS A 21 -4.89 -0.85 14.31
CA LYS A 21 -3.51 -1.08 13.84
C LYS A 21 -3.25 -0.12 12.67
N ASN A 22 -2.41 0.88 12.94
CA ASN A 22 -1.87 1.79 11.96
C ASN A 22 -1.15 1.00 10.85
N PHE A 23 -1.67 1.03 9.63
CA PHE A 23 -1.02 0.43 8.47
C PHE A 23 -0.04 1.43 7.87
N SER A 24 1.22 1.39 8.30
CA SER A 24 2.36 1.98 7.58
C SER A 24 3.62 1.26 8.02
N SER A 25 4.43 0.77 7.07
CA SER A 25 5.51 -0.24 7.22
C SER A 25 5.10 -1.68 7.60
N ASP A 26 3.84 -1.89 7.99
CA ASP A 26 3.36 -3.09 8.69
C ASP A 26 2.98 -4.28 7.78
N GLY A 27 2.85 -4.08 6.47
CA GLY A 27 2.36 -5.13 5.57
C GLY A 27 3.26 -6.37 5.48
N ALA A 28 4.58 -6.17 5.46
CA ALA A 28 5.52 -7.29 5.35
C ALA A 28 5.66 -8.02 6.69
N ASP A 29 5.61 -7.29 7.79
CA ASP A 29 5.76 -7.84 9.12
C ASP A 29 4.48 -8.54 9.60
N THR A 30 3.31 -8.03 9.22
CA THR A 30 2.04 -8.76 9.39
C THR A 30 2.02 -10.07 8.62
N LEU A 31 2.52 -10.10 7.38
CA LEU A 31 2.59 -11.33 6.58
C LEU A 31 3.56 -12.36 7.19
N LYS A 32 4.71 -11.92 7.72
CA LYS A 32 5.63 -12.79 8.50
C LYS A 32 4.98 -13.32 9.77
N ALA A 33 4.25 -12.47 10.50
CA ALA A 33 3.56 -12.88 11.72
C ALA A 33 2.48 -13.93 11.44
N GLN A 34 1.75 -13.80 10.32
CA GLN A 34 0.79 -14.80 9.85
C GLN A 34 1.48 -16.11 9.45
N ALA A 35 2.58 -16.05 8.70
CA ALA A 35 3.36 -17.23 8.34
C ALA A 35 3.88 -17.99 9.59
N LYS A 36 4.31 -17.26 10.63
CA LYS A 36 4.71 -17.85 11.92
C LYS A 36 3.55 -18.57 12.61
N ARG A 37 2.36 -17.97 12.63
CA ARG A 37 1.15 -18.60 13.19
C ARG A 37 0.73 -19.83 12.38
N LEU A 38 0.77 -19.75 11.06
CA LEU A 38 0.49 -20.87 10.16
C LEU A 38 1.44 -22.04 10.45
N ARG A 39 2.74 -21.76 10.59
CA ARG A 39 3.74 -22.78 10.91
C ARG A 39 3.45 -23.48 12.25
N ALA A 40 3.09 -22.71 13.28
CA ALA A 40 2.73 -23.29 14.58
C ALA A 40 1.47 -24.16 14.49
N ALA A 41 0.45 -23.72 13.74
CA ALA A 41 -0.77 -24.49 13.51
C ALA A 41 -0.50 -25.80 12.73
N LEU A 42 0.42 -25.78 11.76
CA LEU A 42 0.82 -26.97 11.02
C LEU A 42 1.64 -27.94 11.89
N ALA A 43 2.51 -27.42 12.75
CA ALA A 43 3.27 -28.23 13.70
C ALA A 43 2.35 -28.98 14.69
N ASN A 44 1.26 -28.35 15.13
CA ASN A 44 0.24 -28.99 15.97
C ASN A 44 -0.51 -30.13 15.26
N ARG A 45 -0.42 -30.22 13.93
CA ARG A 45 -1.00 -31.29 13.10
C ARG A 45 0.06 -32.26 12.59
N ASP A 46 1.24 -32.29 13.21
CA ASP A 46 2.42 -33.07 12.82
C ASP A 46 2.96 -32.77 11.40
N VAL A 47 2.55 -31.65 10.80
CA VAL A 47 3.08 -31.20 9.50
C VAL A 47 4.26 -30.25 9.75
N ARG A 48 5.48 -30.76 9.57
CA ARG A 48 6.70 -29.96 9.72
C ARG A 48 6.99 -29.17 8.45
N VAL A 49 6.87 -27.84 8.54
CA VAL A 49 7.29 -26.91 7.49
C VAL A 49 8.48 -26.08 7.97
N SER A 50 9.41 -25.77 7.07
CA SER A 50 10.53 -24.85 7.32
C SER A 50 10.05 -23.40 7.48
N HIS A 51 10.90 -22.51 7.97
CA HIS A 51 10.53 -21.09 8.09
C HIS A 51 10.27 -20.46 6.73
N ALA A 52 11.17 -20.69 5.77
CA ALA A 52 11.00 -20.25 4.39
C ALA A 52 9.73 -20.84 3.75
N GLY A 53 9.48 -22.13 3.95
CA GLY A 53 8.27 -22.79 3.42
C GLY A 53 6.96 -22.20 3.98
N SER A 54 6.94 -21.78 5.24
CA SER A 54 5.76 -21.11 5.80
C SER A 54 5.51 -19.71 5.19
N LEU A 55 6.57 -19.01 4.80
CA LEU A 55 6.47 -17.71 4.13
C LEU A 55 5.99 -17.86 2.68
N GLU A 56 6.49 -18.88 1.98
CA GLU A 56 6.05 -19.22 0.63
C GLU A 56 4.59 -19.64 0.57
N LEU A 57 4.15 -20.51 1.49
CA LEU A 57 2.74 -20.91 1.59
C LEU A 57 1.84 -19.70 1.87
N MET A 58 2.29 -18.77 2.72
CA MET A 58 1.55 -17.55 2.97
C MET A 58 1.47 -16.69 1.70
N ALA A 59 2.58 -16.48 0.99
CA ALA A 59 2.61 -15.73 -0.25
C ALA A 59 1.67 -16.34 -1.30
N GLN A 60 1.69 -17.66 -1.47
CA GLN A 60 0.80 -18.38 -2.40
C GLN A 60 -0.67 -18.27 -2.00
N SER A 61 -0.98 -18.29 -0.69
CA SER A 61 -2.37 -18.10 -0.20
C SER A 61 -2.93 -16.71 -0.53
N TYR A 62 -2.07 -15.71 -0.65
CA TYR A 62 -2.40 -14.36 -1.12
C TYR A 62 -2.32 -14.21 -2.66
N GLY A 63 -2.03 -15.28 -3.40
CA GLY A 63 -1.93 -15.27 -4.86
C GLY A 63 -0.59 -14.79 -5.42
N PHE A 64 0.43 -14.60 -4.57
CA PHE A 64 1.79 -14.30 -5.02
C PHE A 64 2.54 -15.58 -5.40
N ARG A 65 3.40 -15.49 -6.42
CA ARG A 65 4.21 -16.63 -6.88
C ARG A 65 5.20 -17.12 -5.83
N ASP A 66 5.84 -16.18 -5.13
CA ASP A 66 6.84 -16.45 -4.11
C ASP A 66 6.88 -15.34 -3.07
N TRP A 67 7.55 -15.62 -1.94
CA TRP A 67 7.72 -14.67 -0.85
C TRP A 67 8.46 -13.40 -1.28
N ASN A 68 9.44 -13.49 -2.18
CA ASN A 68 10.18 -12.31 -2.66
C ASN A 68 9.28 -11.35 -3.43
N THR A 69 8.38 -11.89 -4.24
CA THR A 69 7.36 -11.15 -4.99
C THR A 69 6.37 -10.51 -4.04
N ALA A 70 5.88 -11.24 -3.04
CA ALA A 70 5.02 -10.68 -1.99
C ALA A 70 5.73 -9.52 -1.28
N LEU A 71 6.99 -9.72 -0.85
CA LEU A 71 7.77 -8.68 -0.17
C LEU A 71 8.00 -7.44 -1.04
N ALA A 72 8.30 -7.61 -2.34
CA ALA A 72 8.47 -6.51 -3.27
C ALA A 72 7.18 -5.71 -3.48
N MET A 73 6.03 -6.40 -3.60
CA MET A 73 4.72 -5.77 -3.73
C MET A 73 4.30 -5.05 -2.45
N THR A 74 4.50 -5.69 -1.30
CA THR A 74 4.17 -5.11 0.00
C THR A 74 5.07 -3.92 0.34
N ARG A 75 6.35 -3.92 -0.07
CA ARG A 75 7.23 -2.75 0.08
C ARG A 75 6.80 -1.58 -0.81
N ARG A 76 6.41 -1.82 -2.06
CA ARG A 76 5.78 -0.76 -2.88
C ARG A 76 4.52 -0.22 -2.20
N ASN A 77 3.72 -1.11 -1.63
CA ASN A 77 2.50 -0.77 -0.91
C ASN A 77 2.73 -0.35 0.56
N ALA A 78 3.97 -0.11 0.99
CA ALA A 78 4.27 0.47 2.30
C ALA A 78 4.71 1.94 2.16
N THR A 79 5.17 2.31 0.96
CA THR A 79 5.30 3.69 0.50
C THR A 79 3.98 4.22 -0.07
N SER A 80 2.94 3.38 -0.18
CA SER A 80 1.66 3.76 -0.76
C SER A 80 0.99 4.84 0.08
N MET A 81 1.00 6.01 -0.52
CA MET A 81 0.36 7.20 -0.01
C MET A 81 -1.17 7.08 -0.07
N ASP A 82 -1.86 7.75 0.85
CA ASP A 82 -3.30 7.96 0.73
C ASP A 82 -3.55 9.23 -0.12
N VAL A 83 -4.60 9.20 -0.93
CA VAL A 83 -5.09 10.37 -1.67
C VAL A 83 -5.37 11.57 -0.75
N ALA A 84 -5.69 11.33 0.53
CA ALA A 84 -5.84 12.36 1.54
C ALA A 84 -4.56 13.18 1.78
N ASP A 85 -3.39 12.60 1.55
CA ASP A 85 -2.11 13.28 1.72
C ASP A 85 -1.69 14.11 0.49
N LEU A 86 -2.35 13.91 -0.67
CA LEU A 86 -2.18 14.75 -1.85
C LEU A 86 -2.82 16.12 -1.62
N GLY A 87 -1.98 17.08 -1.26
CA GLY A 87 -2.32 18.50 -1.24
C GLY A 87 -1.99 19.18 -2.57
N ILE A 88 -2.84 20.11 -3.00
CA ILE A 88 -2.51 21.05 -4.08
C ILE A 88 -1.22 21.79 -3.72
N GLY A 89 -0.29 21.88 -4.67
CA GLY A 89 1.02 22.51 -4.49
C GLY A 89 2.10 21.59 -3.93
N LYS A 90 1.77 20.40 -3.43
CA LYS A 90 2.77 19.42 -2.97
C LYS A 90 3.56 18.85 -4.16
N ARG A 91 4.82 18.51 -3.90
CA ARG A 91 5.69 17.84 -4.87
C ARG A 91 5.41 16.35 -4.87
N PHE A 92 5.56 15.72 -6.02
CA PHE A 92 5.41 14.27 -6.16
C PHE A 92 6.53 13.72 -7.06
N ALA A 93 6.88 12.46 -6.86
CA ALA A 93 7.60 11.61 -7.80
C ALA A 93 6.66 10.52 -8.30
N GLY A 94 7.00 9.82 -9.36
CA GLY A 94 6.14 8.75 -9.81
C GLY A 94 6.61 8.17 -11.13
N SER A 95 5.72 7.41 -11.75
CA SER A 95 5.98 6.91 -13.09
C SER A 95 4.78 7.19 -14.00
N TYR A 96 5.08 7.69 -15.19
CA TYR A 96 4.10 7.91 -16.25
C TYR A 96 4.55 7.17 -17.50
N LEU A 97 3.76 6.20 -17.96
CA LEU A 97 4.06 5.40 -19.17
C LEU A 97 5.47 4.76 -19.14
N GLY A 98 5.99 4.42 -17.96
CA GLY A 98 7.32 3.82 -17.78
C GLY A 98 8.46 4.82 -17.60
N HIS A 99 8.22 6.13 -17.73
CA HIS A 99 9.19 7.17 -17.40
C HIS A 99 9.05 7.58 -15.94
N ALA A 100 10.17 7.69 -15.23
CA ALA A 100 10.19 8.32 -13.92
C ALA A 100 9.91 9.82 -14.08
N VAL A 101 8.95 10.34 -13.32
CA VAL A 101 8.51 11.73 -13.42
C VAL A 101 8.48 12.37 -12.05
N THR A 102 8.80 13.67 -11.99
CA THR A 102 8.64 14.49 -10.79
C THR A 102 7.88 15.76 -11.15
N GLY A 103 7.15 16.31 -10.19
CA GLY A 103 6.40 17.53 -10.43
C GLY A 103 5.66 18.04 -9.22
N LYS A 104 4.67 18.89 -9.47
CA LYS A 104 3.74 19.44 -8.48
C LYS A 104 2.30 19.06 -8.80
N ILE A 105 1.51 18.78 -7.76
CA ILE A 105 0.08 18.56 -7.88
C ILE A 105 -0.62 19.91 -8.06
N LEU A 106 -1.39 20.06 -9.14
CA LEU A 106 -2.16 21.26 -9.43
C LEU A 106 -3.60 21.15 -8.94
N GLY A 107 -4.17 19.95 -8.99
CA GLY A 107 -5.57 19.74 -8.66
C GLY A 107 -5.89 18.28 -8.39
N LEU A 108 -6.86 18.06 -7.52
CA LEU A 108 -7.43 16.76 -7.24
C LEU A 108 -8.95 16.90 -7.28
N THR A 109 -9.61 16.09 -8.09
CA THR A 109 -11.07 16.14 -8.28
C THR A 109 -11.65 14.74 -8.17
N GLY A 110 -12.69 14.57 -7.34
CA GLY A 110 -13.42 13.30 -7.28
C GLY A 110 -14.14 13.01 -8.61
N THR A 111 -14.19 11.74 -9.01
CA THR A 111 -14.99 11.32 -10.17
C THR A 111 -16.33 10.72 -9.70
N PRO A 112 -17.31 10.52 -10.62
CA PRO A 112 -18.56 9.85 -10.27
C PRO A 112 -18.38 8.40 -9.76
N VAL A 113 -17.23 7.77 -10.06
CA VAL A 113 -16.88 6.45 -9.55
C VAL A 113 -16.25 6.60 -8.18
N ALA A 114 -16.90 6.03 -7.16
CA ALA A 114 -16.42 6.09 -5.78
C ALA A 114 -15.00 5.53 -5.65
N GLY A 115 -14.12 6.27 -4.98
CA GLY A 115 -12.72 5.88 -4.77
C GLY A 115 -11.80 6.15 -5.96
N VAL A 116 -12.29 6.74 -7.06
CA VAL A 116 -11.48 7.17 -8.20
C VAL A 116 -11.39 8.69 -8.22
N TYR A 117 -10.16 9.19 -8.28
CA TYR A 117 -9.85 10.61 -8.29
C TYR A 117 -9.11 10.97 -9.56
N ARG A 118 -9.42 12.14 -10.11
CA ARG A 118 -8.68 12.75 -11.20
C ARG A 118 -7.65 13.69 -10.60
N VAL A 119 -6.38 13.40 -10.85
CA VAL A 119 -5.26 14.26 -10.44
C VAL A 119 -4.73 15.00 -11.65
N GLU A 120 -4.54 16.31 -11.49
CA GLU A 120 -3.84 17.15 -12.44
C GLU A 120 -2.50 17.54 -11.88
N VAL A 121 -1.44 17.31 -12.66
CA VAL A 121 -0.07 17.53 -12.22
C VAL A 121 0.72 18.31 -13.26
N HIS A 122 1.71 19.06 -12.77
CA HIS A 122 2.69 19.77 -13.56
C HIS A 122 4.06 19.13 -13.33
N LEU A 123 4.62 18.51 -14.36
CA LEU A 123 5.93 17.90 -14.35
C LEU A 123 7.03 18.97 -14.38
N ASP A 124 8.10 18.77 -13.61
CA ASP A 124 9.24 19.68 -13.64
C ASP A 124 9.93 19.62 -15.01
N HIS A 125 10.04 18.41 -15.58
CA HIS A 125 10.58 18.18 -16.91
C HIS A 125 9.47 17.71 -17.86
N PRO A 126 9.36 18.27 -19.07
CA PRO A 126 8.40 17.78 -20.06
C PRO A 126 8.73 16.34 -20.46
N VAL A 127 7.70 15.49 -20.46
CA VAL A 127 7.83 14.07 -20.82
C VAL A 127 7.20 13.84 -22.17
N ASP A 128 7.87 13.08 -23.04
CA ASP A 128 7.28 12.65 -24.30
C ASP A 128 6.21 11.60 -24.00
N VAL A 129 4.96 11.90 -24.34
CA VAL A 129 3.83 10.99 -24.10
C VAL A 129 3.48 10.15 -25.32
N VAL A 130 4.26 10.27 -26.41
CA VAL A 130 4.02 9.58 -27.66
C VAL A 130 5.01 8.42 -27.79
N ALA A 131 4.50 7.20 -27.93
CA ALA A 131 5.33 6.01 -28.09
C ALA A 131 5.94 5.85 -29.51
N SER A 132 5.67 6.77 -30.43
CA SER A 132 6.07 6.69 -31.84
C SER A 132 7.44 7.33 -32.10
N LYS A 133 8.26 6.67 -32.92
CA LYS A 133 9.60 7.18 -33.31
C LYS A 133 9.59 8.42 -34.21
N HIS A 134 8.43 8.74 -34.80
CA HIS A 134 8.32 9.80 -35.82
C HIS A 134 7.61 11.05 -35.31
N PHE A 135 7.07 11.01 -34.09
CA PHE A 135 6.28 12.09 -33.52
C PHE A 135 6.62 12.26 -32.05
N THR A 136 6.96 13.48 -31.68
CA THR A 136 7.25 13.85 -30.30
C THR A 136 6.10 14.68 -29.77
N GLY A 137 5.57 14.30 -28.61
CA GLY A 137 4.49 15.00 -27.93
C GLY A 137 4.88 15.29 -26.49
N TYR A 138 5.75 16.27 -26.28
CA TYR A 138 6.12 16.69 -24.93
C TYR A 138 4.91 17.27 -24.18
N ARG A 139 4.55 16.65 -23.05
CA ARG A 139 3.58 17.22 -22.11
C ARG A 139 4.24 17.47 -20.77
N GLN A 140 4.04 18.68 -20.30
CA GLN A 140 4.44 19.09 -18.96
C GLN A 140 3.25 19.07 -18.00
N ARG A 141 2.03 19.34 -18.49
CA ARG A 141 0.80 19.20 -17.71
C ARG A 141 0.06 17.95 -18.15
N ILE A 142 -0.17 17.05 -17.20
CA ILE A 142 -0.88 15.80 -17.44
C ILE A 142 -2.00 15.63 -16.42
N ALA A 143 -3.08 15.00 -16.86
CA ALA A 143 -4.18 14.60 -16.00
C ALA A 143 -4.28 13.08 -16.03
N ALA A 144 -4.39 12.47 -14.86
CA ALA A 144 -4.50 11.03 -14.70
C ALA A 144 -5.58 10.69 -13.69
N ARG A 145 -5.97 9.41 -13.67
CA ARG A 145 -6.90 8.89 -12.68
C ARG A 145 -6.16 7.96 -11.74
N ILE A 146 -6.36 8.16 -10.45
CA ILE A 146 -5.76 7.39 -9.37
C ILE A 146 -6.82 6.91 -8.38
N ASN A 147 -6.57 5.80 -7.70
CA ASN A 147 -7.36 5.36 -6.55
C ASN A 147 -6.91 6.06 -5.26
N LYS A 148 -7.50 5.64 -4.13
CA LYS A 148 -7.11 6.12 -2.79
C LYS A 148 -5.66 5.79 -2.46
N GLU A 149 -5.14 4.71 -3.03
CA GLU A 149 -3.76 4.25 -2.85
C GLU A 149 -2.77 4.90 -3.84
N CYS A 150 -3.20 5.93 -4.58
CA CYS A 150 -2.39 6.71 -5.53
C CYS A 150 -1.86 5.92 -6.74
N GLU A 151 -2.52 4.81 -7.06
CA GLU A 151 -2.21 3.94 -8.19
C GLU A 151 -3.09 4.25 -9.39
N PRO A 152 -2.56 4.07 -10.62
CA PRO A 152 -3.30 4.40 -11.83
C PRO A 152 -4.50 3.48 -12.03
N VAL A 153 -5.66 4.08 -12.24
CA VAL A 153 -6.91 3.38 -12.50
C VAL A 153 -7.59 3.89 -13.76
N LEU A 154 -8.33 3.00 -14.42
CA LEU A 154 -9.20 3.33 -15.53
C LEU A 154 -10.42 4.12 -15.04
N ALA A 155 -11.21 4.65 -15.98
CA ALA A 155 -12.48 5.28 -15.67
C ALA A 155 -13.46 4.33 -14.94
N SER A 156 -13.31 3.01 -15.12
CA SER A 156 -14.07 1.98 -14.42
C SER A 156 -13.60 1.68 -13.00
N GLY A 157 -12.49 2.30 -12.53
CA GLY A 157 -11.88 2.03 -11.22
C GLY A 157 -11.00 0.78 -11.16
N GLN A 158 -10.90 0.02 -12.25
CA GLN A 158 -9.94 -1.08 -12.37
C GLN A 158 -8.52 -0.55 -12.57
N ARG A 159 -7.51 -1.25 -12.06
CA ARG A 159 -6.10 -0.90 -12.32
C ARG A 159 -5.84 -0.86 -13.82
N GLY A 160 -5.11 0.16 -14.26
CA GLY A 160 -4.79 0.34 -15.67
C GLY A 160 -3.49 1.09 -15.90
N PRO A 161 -3.05 1.20 -17.15
CA PRO A 161 -1.92 2.05 -17.50
C PRO A 161 -2.26 3.52 -17.21
N GLY A 162 -1.33 4.25 -16.61
CA GLY A 162 -1.54 5.63 -16.23
C GLY A 162 -0.39 6.20 -15.42
N LEU A 163 -0.66 7.31 -14.73
CA LEU A 163 0.27 7.92 -13.79
C LEU A 163 0.16 7.24 -12.43
N SER A 164 1.26 6.67 -11.96
CA SER A 164 1.45 6.40 -10.53
C SER A 164 2.03 7.65 -9.89
N VAL A 165 1.44 8.06 -8.77
CA VAL A 165 1.88 9.20 -7.98
C VAL A 165 2.41 8.69 -6.65
N ASP A 166 3.61 9.13 -6.31
CA ASP A 166 4.31 8.89 -5.05
C ASP A 166 4.77 10.26 -4.52
N LEU A 167 4.84 10.47 -3.20
CA LEU A 167 5.25 11.78 -2.70
C LEU A 167 6.76 11.84 -2.47
N LEU A 168 7.38 12.92 -2.95
CA LEU A 168 8.72 13.29 -2.49
C LEU A 168 8.54 14.00 -1.14
N LEU A 169 8.85 13.29 -0.05
CA LEU A 169 9.03 13.87 1.28
C LEU A 169 10.22 14.83 1.29
#